data_AF-A0A7I4YM46-F1
#
_entry.id   AF-A0A7I4YM46-F1
#
_cell.length_a   1.000
_cell.length_b   1.000
_cell.length_c   1.000
_cell.angle_alpha   90.00
_cell.angle_beta   90.00
_cell.angle_gamma   90.00
#
_symmetry.space_group_name_H-M   'P 1'
#
loop_
_entity.id
_entity.type
_entity.pdbx_description
1 polymer ?
#
loop_
_entity_poly.entity_id
_entity_poly.type
_entity_poly.pdbx_seq_one_letter_code
_entity_poly.pdbx_strand_id
1 'polypeptide(L)'
;MFATPGSAKCEKFISRLASENASGIDAVSEESASKLSWILSLSSSSFHRRAADIVPLPAINGGHTVNATVKVRWNKKIYTAKIVHISSKDQCEKKIGDVIGDGKLVERFFTVGGFHDIGKRIDEVNHRINRLDLRVASLEAQGNKEKERCTLTEDSIDYSLVPQDRVETLLSLKHRSMTKFALAIEQELFKDDQPELAKNVEERKVSAKKIDCMRKVVFKHFTVSNVSEPSVWQTVKNAINAKTRTNGLALA
;
A
#
# COMPACT_ATOMS: atom_id res chain seq x y z
N MET A 1 -22.16 -18.45 -32.45
CA MET A 1 -23.31 -18.30 -31.55
C MET A 1 -22.81 -18.42 -30.11
N PHE A 2 -22.66 -17.30 -29.39
CA PHE A 2 -22.47 -17.30 -27.95
C PHE A 2 -23.60 -16.45 -27.36
N ALA A 3 -24.56 -17.10 -26.67
CA ALA A 3 -25.58 -16.41 -25.91
C ALA A 3 -24.96 -15.91 -24.60
N THR A 4 -24.96 -14.59 -24.38
CA THR A 4 -24.49 -14.02 -23.11
C THR A 4 -25.57 -14.21 -22.03
N PRO A 5 -25.22 -14.54 -20.77
CA PRO A 5 -26.21 -14.92 -19.73
C PRO A 5 -27.02 -13.74 -19.15
N GLY A 6 -26.98 -12.57 -19.77
CA GLY A 6 -27.52 -11.32 -19.21
C GLY A 6 -29.00 -11.06 -19.50
N SER A 7 -29.55 -11.62 -20.58
CA SER A 7 -30.90 -11.25 -21.06
C SER A 7 -32.03 -11.78 -20.17
N ALA A 8 -31.93 -13.03 -19.70
CA ALA A 8 -32.99 -13.66 -18.89
C ALA A 8 -33.17 -13.03 -17.49
N LYS A 9 -32.14 -12.36 -16.96
CA LYS A 9 -32.23 -11.63 -15.67
C LYS A 9 -32.95 -10.29 -15.83
N CYS A 10 -32.85 -9.66 -16.99
CA CYS A 10 -33.53 -8.40 -17.27
C CYS A 10 -35.05 -8.60 -17.36
N GLU A 11 -35.49 -9.65 -18.07
CA GLU A 11 -36.93 -9.97 -18.20
C GLU A 11 -37.58 -10.30 -16.85
N LYS A 12 -36.96 -11.15 -16.03
CA LYS A 12 -37.49 -11.47 -14.68
C LYS A 12 -37.58 -10.23 -13.77
N PHE A 13 -36.69 -9.25 -13.95
CA PHE A 13 -36.69 -8.03 -13.16
C PHE A 13 -37.77 -7.03 -13.63
N ILE A 14 -38.00 -6.90 -14.94
CA ILE A 14 -39.10 -6.11 -15.51
C ILE A 14 -40.45 -6.69 -15.07
N SER A 15 -40.63 -8.02 -15.11
CA SER A 15 -41.85 -8.68 -14.64
C SER A 15 -42.11 -8.44 -13.15
N ARG A 16 -41.07 -8.37 -12.31
CA ARG A 16 -41.19 -8.09 -10.88
C ARG A 16 -41.62 -6.65 -10.61
N LEU A 17 -41.02 -5.67 -11.30
CA LEU A 17 -41.42 -4.26 -11.23
C LEU A 17 -42.85 -4.02 -11.74
N ALA A 18 -43.31 -4.78 -12.73
CA ALA A 18 -44.71 -4.73 -13.18
C ALA A 18 -45.67 -5.28 -12.11
N SER A 19 -45.28 -6.35 -11.39
CA SER A 19 -46.12 -6.95 -10.35
C SER A 19 -46.25 -6.11 -9.08
N GLU A 20 -45.19 -5.39 -8.68
CA GLU A 20 -45.19 -4.57 -7.45
C GLU A 20 -46.01 -3.26 -7.62
N ASN A 21 -46.24 -2.82 -8.86
CA ASN A 21 -47.03 -1.62 -9.17
C ASN A 21 -48.53 -1.89 -9.43
N ALA A 22 -48.97 -3.16 -9.41
CA ALA A 22 -50.34 -3.55 -9.76
C ALA A 22 -51.33 -3.54 -8.58
N SER A 23 -50.85 -3.32 -7.34
CA SER A 23 -51.72 -3.30 -6.16
C SER A 23 -52.16 -1.88 -5.80
N GLY A 24 -53.19 -1.39 -6.49
CA GLY A 24 -53.97 -0.22 -6.04
C GLY A 24 -54.15 0.89 -7.06
N ILE A 25 -54.79 0.62 -8.20
CA ILE A 25 -55.44 1.65 -9.03
C ILE A 25 -56.68 1.01 -9.68
N ASP A 26 -57.87 1.53 -9.33
CA ASP A 26 -59.13 1.20 -9.99
C ASP A 26 -59.12 1.60 -11.46
N ALA A 27 -59.84 0.83 -12.28
CA ALA A 27 -59.88 0.90 -13.73
C ALA A 27 -59.99 2.33 -14.29
N VAL A 28 -58.92 2.80 -14.92
CA VAL A 28 -58.88 3.96 -15.81
C VAL A 28 -58.46 3.47 -17.20
N SER A 29 -59.19 3.93 -18.21
CA SER A 29 -59.04 3.74 -19.65
C SER A 29 -57.63 3.39 -20.14
N GLU A 30 -57.56 2.35 -20.98
CA GLU A 30 -56.38 1.67 -21.51
C GLU A 30 -55.56 2.49 -22.54
N GLU A 31 -55.66 3.82 -22.51
CA GLU A 31 -55.01 4.72 -23.48
C GLU A 31 -54.10 5.79 -22.84
N SER A 32 -53.58 5.55 -21.62
CA SER A 32 -52.63 6.49 -20.98
C SER A 32 -51.52 5.85 -20.14
N ALA A 33 -51.36 4.53 -20.15
CA ALA A 33 -50.38 3.84 -19.32
C ALA A 33 -49.03 3.56 -20.02
N SER A 34 -48.55 4.43 -20.90
CA SER A 34 -47.11 4.48 -21.21
C SER A 34 -46.38 5.16 -20.04
N LYS A 35 -46.39 4.51 -18.87
CA LYS A 35 -45.61 4.91 -17.69
C LYS A 35 -44.13 4.71 -18.05
N LEU A 36 -43.52 5.76 -18.58
CA LEU A 36 -42.11 5.79 -18.95
C LEU A 36 -41.26 5.46 -17.72
N SER A 37 -40.76 4.23 -17.63
CA SER A 37 -39.73 3.89 -16.65
C SER A 37 -38.38 4.31 -17.21
N TRP A 38 -37.62 5.09 -16.46
CA TRP A 38 -36.27 5.51 -16.84
C TRP A 38 -35.30 4.88 -15.85
N ILE A 39 -34.19 4.34 -16.36
CA ILE A 39 -33.10 3.85 -15.51
C ILE A 39 -31.98 4.88 -15.55
N LEU A 40 -31.43 5.16 -14.38
CA LEU A 40 -30.14 5.80 -14.24
C LEU A 40 -29.09 4.72 -14.01
N SER A 41 -28.10 4.63 -14.90
CA SER A 41 -26.90 3.84 -14.60
C SER A 41 -25.89 4.74 -13.90
N LEU A 42 -25.53 4.40 -12.66
CA LEU A 42 -24.61 5.16 -11.83
C LEU A 42 -23.23 4.53 -11.91
N SER A 43 -22.31 5.16 -12.63
CA SER A 43 -20.90 4.77 -12.60
C SER A 43 -20.20 5.54 -11.47
N SER A 44 -20.07 4.92 -10.30
CA SER A 44 -19.16 5.43 -9.27
C SER A 44 -17.76 4.90 -9.55
N SER A 45 -16.77 5.80 -9.66
CA SER A 45 -15.38 5.47 -10.01
C SER A 45 -14.64 4.65 -8.93
N SER A 46 -15.26 4.35 -7.79
CA SER A 46 -14.59 3.79 -6.62
C SER A 46 -15.26 2.55 -5.99
N PHE A 47 -16.19 1.87 -6.66
CA PHE A 47 -16.82 0.66 -6.10
C PHE A 47 -16.97 -0.48 -7.12
N HIS A 48 -16.25 -1.59 -6.90
CA HIS A 48 -16.33 -2.84 -7.69
C HIS A 48 -17.56 -3.70 -7.34
N ARG A 49 -18.76 -3.11 -7.24
CA ARG A 49 -20.02 -3.90 -7.24
C ARG A 49 -20.87 -3.48 -8.43
N ARG A 50 -21.11 -4.44 -9.33
CA ARG A 50 -21.93 -4.32 -10.55
C ARG A 50 -23.43 -4.34 -10.24
N ALA A 51 -23.89 -3.52 -9.31
CA ALA A 51 -25.32 -3.27 -9.13
C ALA A 51 -25.57 -1.85 -9.60
N ALA A 52 -26.20 -1.70 -10.77
CA ALA A 52 -26.69 -0.39 -11.19
C ALA A 52 -27.95 -0.12 -10.38
N ASP A 53 -27.90 0.87 -9.50
CA ASP A 53 -29.07 1.26 -8.73
C ASP A 53 -29.99 2.13 -9.62
N ILE A 54 -31.27 1.74 -9.71
CA ILE A 54 -32.27 2.38 -10.57
C ILE A 54 -32.97 3.49 -9.79
N VAL A 55 -33.02 4.70 -10.35
CA VAL A 55 -33.71 5.86 -9.75
C VAL A 55 -34.93 6.22 -10.59
N PRO A 56 -36.11 6.43 -10.00
CA PRO A 56 -37.28 6.89 -10.72
C PRO A 56 -37.12 8.34 -11.20
N LEU A 57 -37.64 8.62 -12.39
CA LEU A 57 -37.50 9.92 -13.08
C LEU A 57 -37.89 11.16 -12.24
N PRO A 58 -38.97 11.14 -11.42
CA PRO A 58 -39.35 12.30 -10.62
C PRO A 58 -38.31 12.71 -9.56
N ALA A 59 -37.37 11.83 -9.23
CA ALA A 59 -36.27 12.17 -8.32
C ALA A 59 -35.15 12.98 -9.00
N ILE A 60 -35.22 13.18 -10.32
CA ILE A 60 -34.29 14.01 -11.09
C ILE A 60 -34.93 15.39 -11.28
N ASN A 61 -34.33 16.42 -10.69
CA ASN A 61 -34.80 17.79 -10.88
C ASN A 61 -34.34 18.32 -12.25
N GLY A 62 -35.29 18.77 -13.07
CA GLY A 62 -35.05 19.43 -14.36
C GLY A 62 -35.62 18.68 -15.59
N GLY A 63 -35.64 19.37 -16.73
CA GLY A 63 -35.96 18.75 -18.02
C GLY A 63 -34.93 17.70 -18.39
N HIS A 64 -35.38 16.54 -18.88
CA HIS A 64 -34.52 15.40 -19.18
C HIS A 64 -34.65 15.01 -20.66
N THR A 65 -33.51 14.86 -21.32
CA THR A 65 -33.42 14.32 -22.68
C THR A 65 -32.86 12.91 -22.62
N VAL A 66 -33.43 11.99 -23.42
CA VAL A 66 -32.92 10.61 -23.53
C VAL A 66 -31.45 10.65 -23.92
N ASN A 67 -30.63 9.75 -23.34
CA ASN A 67 -29.19 9.64 -23.60
C ASN A 67 -28.34 10.79 -23.01
N ALA A 68 -28.95 11.78 -22.34
CA ALA A 68 -28.21 12.79 -21.62
C ALA A 68 -27.50 12.20 -20.39
N THR A 69 -26.33 12.75 -20.07
CA THR A 69 -25.59 12.44 -18.85
C THR A 69 -25.78 13.60 -17.87
N VAL A 70 -26.40 13.32 -16.73
CA VAL A 70 -26.77 14.31 -15.72
C VAL A 70 -26.13 14.00 -14.37
N LYS A 71 -25.90 15.04 -13.56
CA LYS A 71 -25.47 14.88 -12.17
C LYS A 71 -26.70 14.79 -11.29
N VAL A 72 -26.86 13.68 -10.58
CA VAL A 72 -27.99 13.46 -9.66
C VAL A 72 -27.49 13.34 -8.23
N ARG A 73 -28.27 13.84 -7.27
CA ARG A 73 -27.98 13.67 -5.85
C ARG A 73 -28.83 12.51 -5.31
N TRP A 74 -28.16 11.48 -4.80
CA TRP A 74 -28.81 10.33 -4.16
C TRP A 74 -28.05 9.98 -2.87
N ASN A 75 -28.76 9.72 -1.76
CA ASN A 75 -28.16 9.36 -0.46
C ASN A 75 -27.06 10.34 -0.02
N LYS A 76 -27.31 11.65 -0.24
CA LYS A 76 -26.39 12.76 0.05
C LYS A 76 -25.07 12.78 -0.76
N LYS A 77 -24.91 11.89 -1.75
CA LYS A 77 -23.78 11.87 -2.67
C LYS A 77 -24.22 12.31 -4.06
N ILE A 78 -23.30 12.88 -4.84
CA ILE A 78 -23.54 13.27 -6.23
C ILE A 78 -22.98 12.18 -7.13
N TYR A 79 -23.78 11.74 -8.10
CA TYR A 79 -23.41 10.72 -9.06
C TYR A 79 -23.61 11.24 -10.48
N THR A 80 -22.80 10.74 -11.41
CA THR A 80 -23.02 10.90 -12.84
C THR A 80 -23.90 9.77 -13.33
N ALA A 81 -25.02 10.12 -13.95
CA ALA A 81 -26.04 9.17 -14.37
C ALA A 81 -26.44 9.38 -15.83
N LYS A 82 -26.65 8.27 -16.55
CA LYS A 82 -27.11 8.29 -17.94
C LYS A 82 -28.59 7.95 -18.00
N ILE A 83 -29.39 8.82 -18.62
CA ILE A 83 -30.84 8.64 -18.76
C ILE A 83 -31.11 7.67 -19.91
N VAL A 84 -31.68 6.50 -19.61
CA VAL A 84 -32.10 5.52 -20.64
C VAL A 84 -33.61 5.37 -20.66
N HIS A 85 -34.17 5.30 -21.87
CA HIS A 85 -35.59 5.05 -22.12
C HIS A 85 -35.86 3.55 -22.08
N ILE A 86 -36.87 3.12 -21.35
CA ILE A 86 -37.30 1.72 -21.29
C ILE A 86 -38.76 1.66 -21.68
N SER A 87 -39.02 0.94 -22.76
CA SER A 87 -40.34 0.65 -23.28
C SER A 87 -40.34 -0.75 -23.86
N SER A 88 -41.47 -1.18 -24.44
CA SER A 88 -41.46 -2.37 -25.30
C SER A 88 -40.43 -2.20 -26.42
N LYS A 89 -39.91 -3.33 -26.91
CA LYS A 89 -38.92 -3.39 -27.98
C LYS A 89 -39.34 -2.52 -29.17
N ASP A 90 -40.57 -2.66 -29.64
CA ASP A 90 -41.10 -1.91 -30.79
C ASP A 90 -41.12 -0.40 -30.57
N GLN A 91 -41.37 0.06 -29.34
CA GLN A 91 -41.34 1.48 -28.99
C GLN A 91 -39.91 2.03 -28.85
N CYS A 92 -38.98 1.21 -28.37
CA CYS A 92 -37.56 1.57 -28.34
C CYS A 92 -37.03 1.71 -29.78
N GLU A 93 -37.31 0.74 -30.64
CA GLU A 93 -36.88 0.73 -32.04
C GLU A 93 -37.47 1.90 -32.84
N LYS A 94 -38.75 2.25 -32.63
CA LYS A 94 -39.36 3.44 -33.25
C LYS A 94 -38.71 4.77 -32.85
N LYS A 95 -38.15 4.87 -31.64
CA LYS A 95 -37.51 6.11 -31.14
C LYS A 95 -36.02 6.20 -31.44
N ILE A 96 -35.34 5.07 -31.65
CA ILE A 96 -33.93 5.07 -32.07
C ILE A 96 -33.91 5.30 -33.59
N GLY A 97 -33.88 6.56 -34.00
CA GLY A 97 -33.82 6.95 -35.43
C GLY A 97 -32.56 6.49 -36.18
N ASP A 98 -31.66 5.77 -35.50
CA ASP A 98 -30.39 5.27 -36.04
C ASP A 98 -30.41 3.75 -36.31
N VAL A 99 -31.55 3.06 -36.12
CA VAL A 99 -31.74 1.67 -36.54
C VAL A 99 -32.46 1.65 -37.88
N ILE A 100 -31.81 1.12 -38.91
CA ILE A 100 -32.39 0.93 -40.24
C ILE A 100 -33.41 -0.22 -40.16
N GLY A 101 -34.44 -0.21 -41.00
CA GLY A 101 -35.53 -1.22 -40.99
C GLY A 101 -35.09 -2.68 -41.18
N ASP A 102 -33.83 -2.95 -41.52
CA ASP A 102 -33.22 -4.28 -41.58
C ASP A 102 -32.55 -4.72 -40.26
N GLY A 103 -32.65 -3.90 -39.21
CA GLY A 103 -32.01 -4.15 -37.92
C GLY A 103 -30.52 -3.78 -37.88
N LYS A 104 -29.96 -3.16 -38.93
CA LYS A 104 -28.59 -2.63 -38.87
C LYS A 104 -28.56 -1.24 -38.25
N LEU A 105 -27.62 -1.03 -37.35
CA LEU A 105 -27.28 0.29 -36.84
C LEU A 105 -26.57 1.09 -37.93
N VAL A 106 -27.00 2.33 -38.15
CA VAL A 106 -26.22 3.28 -38.95
C VAL A 106 -24.89 3.51 -38.25
N GLU A 107 -23.80 3.09 -38.88
CA GLU A 107 -22.45 3.31 -38.39
C GLU A 107 -22.11 4.80 -38.51
N ARG A 108 -22.57 5.61 -37.53
CA ARG A 108 -22.08 6.98 -37.40
C ARG A 108 -20.70 6.91 -36.79
N PHE A 109 -19.70 7.35 -37.56
CA PHE A 109 -18.39 7.68 -37.03
C PHE A 109 -18.55 8.74 -35.94
N PHE A 110 -18.48 8.34 -34.67
CA PHE A 110 -18.35 9.29 -33.58
C PHE A 110 -16.91 9.79 -33.59
N THR A 111 -16.73 11.07 -33.93
CA THR A 111 -15.48 11.77 -33.67
C THR A 111 -15.27 11.74 -32.16
N VAL A 112 -14.33 10.92 -31.68
CA VAL A 112 -13.95 10.86 -30.27
C VAL A 112 -13.29 12.20 -29.92
N GLY A 113 -14.12 13.18 -29.56
CA GLY A 113 -13.67 14.50 -29.15
C GLY A 113 -12.95 14.39 -27.82
N GLY A 114 -11.64 14.67 -27.80
CA GLY A 114 -10.93 14.96 -26.55
C GLY A 114 -9.52 14.41 -26.37
N PHE A 115 -8.68 14.32 -27.40
CA PHE A 115 -7.25 14.04 -27.19
C PHE A 115 -6.51 15.15 -26.41
N HIS A 116 -7.10 16.36 -26.34
CA HIS A 116 -6.49 17.49 -25.64
C HIS A 116 -6.40 17.28 -24.12
N ASP A 117 -7.30 16.47 -23.54
CA ASP A 117 -7.27 16.15 -22.11
C ASP A 117 -6.22 15.07 -21.78
N ILE A 118 -5.91 14.22 -22.77
CA ILE A 118 -4.83 13.22 -22.66
C ILE A 118 -3.47 13.91 -22.60
N GLY A 119 -3.26 14.96 -23.42
CA GLY A 119 -2.02 15.74 -23.40
C GLY A 119 -1.70 16.32 -22.02
N LYS A 120 -2.68 16.97 -21.38
CA LYS A 120 -2.51 17.55 -20.04
C LYS A 120 -2.15 16.50 -18.98
N ARG A 121 -2.76 15.32 -19.06
CA ARG A 121 -2.46 14.21 -18.14
C ARG A 121 -1.06 13.64 -18.35
N ILE A 122 -0.58 13.60 -19.60
CA ILE A 122 0.80 13.20 -19.91
C ILE A 122 1.79 14.19 -19.32
N ASP A 123 1.56 15.49 -19.47
CA ASP A 123 2.43 16.54 -18.94
C ASP A 123 2.51 16.49 -17.41
N GLU A 124 1.38 16.27 -16.72
CA GLU A 124 1.34 16.10 -15.27
C GLU A 124 2.15 14.88 -14.81
N VAL A 125 2.01 13.75 -15.49
CA VAL A 125 2.76 12.54 -15.18
C VAL A 125 4.26 12.75 -15.39
N ASN A 126 4.66 13.39 -16.50
CA ASN A 126 6.05 13.70 -16.78
C ASN A 126 6.66 14.63 -15.71
N HIS A 127 5.90 15.63 -15.24
CA HIS A 127 6.35 16.49 -14.15
C HIS A 127 6.58 15.70 -12.85
N ARG A 128 5.68 14.75 -12.53
CA ARG A 128 5.82 13.88 -11.35
C ARG A 128 7.03 12.95 -11.45
N ILE A 129 7.33 12.42 -12.62
CA ILE A 129 8.50 11.57 -12.88
C ILE A 129 9.78 12.38 -12.64
N ASN A 130 9.90 13.55 -13.27
CA ASN A 130 11.08 14.41 -13.11
C ASN A 130 11.33 14.79 -11.63
N ARG A 131 10.26 15.04 -10.86
CA ARG A 131 10.37 15.33 -9.42
C ARG A 131 10.87 14.12 -8.63
N LEU A 132 10.50 12.91 -9.02
CA LEU A 132 10.97 11.68 -8.37
C LEU A 132 12.43 11.41 -8.70
N ASP A 133 12.84 11.58 -9.95
CA ASP A 133 14.24 11.40 -10.38
C ASP A 133 15.19 12.32 -9.60
N LEU A 134 14.80 13.59 -9.41
CA LEU A 134 15.56 14.53 -8.58
C LEU A 134 15.68 14.08 -7.11
N ARG A 135 14.61 13.49 -6.55
CA ARG A 135 14.63 12.97 -5.17
C ARG A 135 15.51 11.74 -5.05
N VAL A 136 15.48 10.84 -6.02
CA VAL A 136 16.34 9.65 -6.06
C VAL A 136 17.80 10.07 -6.15
N ALA A 137 18.16 10.96 -7.07
CA ALA A 137 19.52 11.48 -7.19
C ALA A 137 20.01 12.14 -5.88
N SER A 138 19.16 12.92 -5.20
CA SER A 138 19.51 13.50 -3.90
C SER A 138 19.73 12.46 -2.80
N LEU A 139 18.94 11.38 -2.77
CA LEU A 139 19.08 10.31 -1.79
C LEU A 139 20.32 9.47 -2.06
N GLU A 140 20.63 9.19 -3.32
CA GLU A 140 21.86 8.50 -3.72
C GLU A 140 23.10 9.31 -3.33
N ALA A 141 23.08 10.63 -3.55
CA ALA A 141 24.14 11.52 -3.11
C ALA A 141 24.31 11.55 -1.58
N GLN A 142 23.21 11.45 -0.81
CA GLN A 142 23.27 11.33 0.65
C GLN A 142 23.81 9.97 1.09
N GLY A 143 23.34 8.88 0.49
CA GLY A 143 23.83 7.53 0.77
C GLY A 143 25.32 7.36 0.46
N ASN A 144 25.82 8.00 -0.60
CA ASN A 144 27.26 8.00 -0.91
C ASN A 144 28.08 8.79 0.11
N LYS A 145 27.58 9.91 0.64
CA LYS A 145 28.25 10.65 1.73
C LYS A 145 28.29 9.87 3.03
N GLU A 146 27.23 9.11 3.34
CA GLU A 146 27.20 8.21 4.49
C GLU A 146 28.12 7.00 4.29
N LYS A 147 28.20 6.49 3.06
CA LYS A 147 29.12 5.41 2.69
C LYS A 147 30.58 5.85 2.76
N GLU A 148 30.92 7.05 2.29
CA GLU A 148 32.28 7.63 2.39
C GLU A 148 32.66 7.99 3.83
N ARG A 149 31.68 8.28 4.71
CA ARG A 149 31.94 8.40 6.15
C ARG A 149 32.17 7.05 6.83
N CYS A 150 31.84 5.94 6.18
CA CYS A 150 31.97 4.57 6.68
C CYS A 150 33.01 3.71 5.94
N THR A 151 33.81 4.28 5.04
CA THR A 151 34.97 3.60 4.42
C THR A 151 36.29 4.08 5.00
N LEU A 152 36.39 4.14 6.33
CA LEU A 152 37.69 4.03 6.99
C LEU A 152 38.00 2.54 7.16
N THR A 153 38.67 2.00 6.15
CA THR A 153 39.61 0.86 6.20
C THR A 153 39.86 0.29 7.62
N GLU A 154 39.18 -0.78 8.04
CA GLU A 154 39.58 -1.71 9.14
C GLU A 154 38.46 -2.71 9.53
N ASP A 155 37.89 -3.45 8.58
CA ASP A 155 37.10 -4.67 8.88
C ASP A 155 37.99 -5.82 9.39
N SER A 156 39.31 -5.60 9.40
CA SER A 156 40.27 -6.52 10.02
C SER A 156 40.20 -6.36 11.53
N ILE A 157 39.71 -7.38 12.21
CA ILE A 157 39.79 -7.48 13.67
C ILE A 157 41.26 -7.54 14.05
N ASP A 158 41.68 -6.66 14.95
CA ASP A 158 43.00 -6.73 15.56
C ASP A 158 43.05 -7.88 16.58
N TYR A 159 43.45 -9.07 16.10
CA TYR A 159 43.64 -10.26 16.91
C TYR A 159 44.91 -10.20 17.79
N SER A 160 45.63 -9.07 17.83
CA SER A 160 46.73 -8.89 18.80
C SER A 160 46.21 -8.78 20.24
N LEU A 161 45.00 -8.25 20.43
CA LEU A 161 44.36 -8.11 21.75
C LEU A 161 43.76 -9.42 22.25
N VAL A 162 43.18 -10.22 21.36
CA VAL A 162 42.63 -11.55 21.66
C VAL A 162 42.99 -12.48 20.50
N PRO A 163 43.86 -13.48 20.73
CA PRO A 163 44.21 -14.48 19.73
C PRO A 163 42.98 -15.20 19.18
N GLN A 164 42.98 -15.52 17.88
CA GLN A 164 41.83 -16.10 17.19
C GLN A 164 41.41 -17.46 17.76
N ASP A 165 42.37 -18.31 18.11
CA ASP A 165 42.15 -19.62 18.75
C ASP A 165 41.39 -19.49 20.09
N ARG A 166 41.69 -18.44 20.87
CA ARG A 166 40.97 -18.14 22.11
C ARG A 166 39.53 -17.72 21.83
N VAL A 167 39.31 -16.89 20.81
CA VAL A 167 37.96 -16.47 20.39
C VAL A 167 37.12 -17.69 19.99
N GLU A 168 37.66 -18.60 19.19
CA GLU A 168 36.96 -19.82 18.73
C GLU A 168 36.65 -20.78 19.90
N THR A 169 37.57 -20.90 20.86
CA THR A 169 37.37 -21.67 22.09
C THR A 169 36.22 -21.10 22.92
N LEU A 170 36.20 -19.77 23.13
CA LEU A 170 35.15 -19.08 23.87
C LEU A 170 33.78 -19.22 23.18
N LEU A 171 33.76 -19.15 21.84
CA LEU A 171 32.54 -19.31 21.05
C LEU A 171 31.94 -20.70 21.20
N SER A 172 32.79 -21.73 21.19
CA SER A 172 32.41 -23.14 21.37
C SER A 172 31.85 -23.40 22.78
N LEU A 173 32.46 -22.79 23.81
CA LEU A 173 32.10 -23.02 25.21
C LEU A 173 30.76 -22.36 25.60
N LYS A 174 30.39 -21.21 25.03
CA LYS A 174 29.24 -20.40 25.49
C LYS A 174 27.93 -20.67 24.72
N HIS A 175 27.85 -21.79 24.00
CA HIS A 175 26.64 -22.30 23.34
C HIS A 175 25.93 -21.28 22.43
N ARG A 176 26.68 -20.48 21.65
CA ARG A 176 26.13 -19.46 20.74
C ARG A 176 25.23 -18.41 21.40
N SER A 177 25.32 -18.19 22.71
CA SER A 177 24.67 -17.05 23.34
C SER A 177 25.56 -15.82 23.20
N MET A 178 25.14 -14.86 22.38
CA MET A 178 25.86 -13.60 22.13
C MET A 178 26.24 -12.88 23.42
N THR A 179 25.31 -12.79 24.37
CA THR A 179 25.55 -12.16 25.67
C THR A 179 26.59 -12.89 26.51
N LYS A 180 26.50 -14.23 26.60
CA LYS A 180 27.48 -15.03 27.36
C LYS A 180 28.85 -14.99 26.71
N PHE A 181 28.90 -14.97 25.39
CA PHE A 181 30.13 -14.85 24.62
C PHE A 181 30.79 -13.48 24.82
N ALA A 182 30.03 -12.39 24.68
CA ALA A 182 30.52 -11.03 24.91
C ALA A 182 31.09 -10.86 26.33
N LEU A 183 30.40 -11.39 27.35
CA LEU A 183 30.87 -11.40 28.73
C LEU A 183 32.17 -12.19 28.93
N ALA A 184 32.39 -13.26 28.16
CA ALA A 184 33.60 -14.06 28.25
C ALA A 184 34.79 -13.39 27.55
N ILE A 185 34.54 -12.76 26.39
CA ILE A 185 35.52 -11.93 25.68
C ILE A 185 35.92 -10.73 26.53
N GLU A 186 34.97 -10.08 27.20
CA GLU A 186 35.23 -9.00 28.15
C GLU A 186 36.20 -9.45 29.25
N GLN A 187 35.97 -10.62 29.84
CA GLN A 187 36.85 -11.17 30.87
C GLN A 187 38.27 -11.42 30.35
N GLU A 188 38.40 -11.94 29.12
CA GLU A 188 39.71 -12.20 28.50
C GLU A 188 40.47 -10.89 28.19
N LEU A 189 39.77 -9.87 27.66
CA LEU A 189 40.35 -8.57 27.30
C LEU A 189 40.79 -7.73 28.51
N PHE A 190 40.07 -7.87 29.63
CA PHE A 190 40.28 -7.09 30.85
C PHE A 190 40.90 -7.89 31.99
N LYS A 191 41.49 -9.06 31.69
CA LYS A 191 42.17 -9.90 32.70
C LYS A 191 43.22 -9.11 33.49
N ASP A 192 43.96 -8.22 32.81
CA ASP A 192 45.02 -7.39 33.38
C ASP A 192 44.51 -6.06 33.98
N ASP A 193 43.28 -5.65 33.67
CA ASP A 193 42.70 -4.35 34.02
C ASP A 193 41.37 -4.50 34.80
N GLN A 194 41.38 -5.26 35.91
CA GLN A 194 40.18 -5.50 36.72
C GLN A 194 39.42 -4.22 37.19
N PRO A 195 40.09 -3.10 37.53
CA PRO A 195 39.37 -1.88 37.91
C PRO A 195 38.48 -1.30 36.80
N GLU A 196 38.79 -1.55 35.53
CA GLU A 196 37.97 -1.10 34.40
C GLU A 196 36.67 -1.92 34.29
N LEU A 197 36.68 -3.20 34.71
CA LEU A 197 35.49 -4.04 34.73
C LEU A 197 34.43 -3.55 35.72
N ALA A 198 34.81 -2.78 36.75
CA ALA A 198 33.85 -2.19 37.69
C ALA A 198 33.05 -1.02 37.09
N LYS A 199 33.56 -0.39 36.01
CA LYS A 199 32.95 0.77 35.36
C LYS A 199 31.95 0.32 34.30
N ASN A 200 30.95 1.17 34.02
CA ASN A 200 30.06 0.95 32.87
C ASN A 200 30.85 1.07 31.55
N VAL A 201 30.42 0.37 30.51
CA VAL A 201 31.10 0.37 29.19
C VAL A 201 31.35 1.80 28.66
N GLU A 202 30.42 2.73 28.85
CA GLU A 202 30.55 4.13 28.38
C GLU A 202 31.57 4.97 29.17
N GLU A 203 31.90 4.54 30.40
CA GLU A 203 32.84 5.25 31.28
C GLU A 203 34.30 4.81 31.04
N ARG A 204 34.51 3.69 30.34
CA ARG A 204 35.81 3.06 30.06
C ARG A 204 36.56 3.72 28.90
N LYS A 205 36.80 5.04 29.00
CA LYS A 205 37.44 5.84 27.94
C LYS A 205 38.87 5.37 27.62
N VAL A 206 39.60 4.90 28.63
CA VAL A 206 40.99 4.42 28.48
C VAL A 206 41.05 3.11 27.68
N SER A 207 40.02 2.27 27.79
CA SER A 207 39.94 0.96 27.14
C SER A 207 39.06 0.95 25.88
N ALA A 208 38.86 2.11 25.24
CA ALA A 208 38.02 2.23 24.04
C ALA A 208 38.42 1.24 22.94
N LYS A 209 39.73 0.99 22.74
CA LYS A 209 40.25 0.00 21.78
C LYS A 209 39.80 -1.44 22.09
N LYS A 210 39.80 -1.83 23.37
CA LYS A 210 39.34 -3.16 23.81
C LYS A 210 37.84 -3.32 23.57
N ILE A 211 37.06 -2.27 23.82
CA ILE A 211 35.61 -2.26 23.60
C ILE A 211 35.28 -2.37 22.11
N ASP A 212 36.01 -1.65 21.27
CA ASP A 212 35.85 -1.73 19.81
C ASP A 212 36.22 -3.12 19.27
N CYS A 213 37.33 -3.69 19.74
CA CYS A 213 37.72 -5.07 19.43
C CYS A 213 36.60 -6.07 19.81
N MET A 214 36.08 -5.98 21.04
CA MET A 214 34.96 -6.81 21.49
C MET A 214 33.72 -6.66 20.60
N ARG A 215 33.35 -5.42 20.25
CA ARG A 215 32.22 -5.13 19.36
C ARG A 215 32.39 -5.79 17.99
N LYS A 216 33.56 -5.61 17.35
CA LYS A 216 33.87 -6.21 16.04
C LYS A 216 33.87 -7.75 16.10
N VAL A 217 34.45 -8.35 17.15
CA VAL A 217 34.45 -9.82 17.36
C VAL A 217 33.03 -10.35 17.49
N VAL A 218 32.18 -9.70 18.29
CA VAL A 218 30.78 -10.12 18.44
C VAL A 218 30.03 -10.05 17.10
N PHE A 219 30.16 -8.96 16.35
CA PHE A 219 29.41 -8.81 15.10
C PHE A 219 29.85 -9.79 14.01
N LYS A 220 31.17 -10.01 13.87
CA LYS A 220 31.71 -10.95 12.89
C LYS A 220 31.22 -12.38 13.15
N HIS A 221 31.28 -12.85 14.39
CA HIS A 221 30.92 -14.24 14.71
C HIS A 221 29.41 -14.50 14.77
N PHE A 222 28.59 -13.48 14.98
CA PHE A 222 27.13 -13.59 15.00
C PHE A 222 26.46 -13.11 13.70
N THR A 223 27.25 -12.74 12.69
CA THR A 223 26.78 -12.30 11.37
C THR A 223 25.75 -11.16 11.47
N VAL A 224 26.02 -10.21 12.35
CA VAL A 224 25.12 -9.07 12.62
C VAL A 224 25.17 -8.12 11.44
N SER A 225 24.01 -7.75 10.88
CA SER A 225 23.95 -6.78 9.78
C SER A 225 24.26 -5.36 10.26
N ASN A 226 24.89 -4.56 9.41
CA ASN A 226 25.28 -3.15 9.71
C ASN A 226 24.09 -2.32 10.23
N VAL A 227 22.89 -2.53 9.69
CA VAL A 227 21.66 -1.84 10.11
C VAL A 227 21.21 -2.22 11.52
N SER A 228 21.54 -3.43 11.96
CA SER A 228 21.17 -3.96 13.28
C SER A 228 22.25 -3.77 14.35
N GLU A 229 23.50 -3.46 13.96
CA GLU A 229 24.62 -3.30 14.88
C GLU A 229 24.33 -2.40 16.08
N PRO A 230 23.77 -1.19 15.94
CA PRO A 230 23.57 -0.29 17.08
C PRO A 230 22.61 -0.89 18.11
N SER A 231 21.53 -1.52 17.65
CA SER A 231 20.52 -2.14 18.50
C SER A 231 21.06 -3.38 19.22
N VAL A 232 21.77 -4.23 18.48
CA VAL A 232 22.41 -5.44 19.01
C VAL A 232 23.48 -5.08 20.04
N TRP A 233 24.33 -4.10 19.73
CA TRP A 233 25.35 -3.63 20.66
C TRP A 233 24.75 -3.02 21.92
N GLN A 234 23.66 -2.27 21.82
CA GLN A 234 22.98 -1.74 23.00
C GLN A 234 22.50 -2.86 23.93
N THR A 235 22.00 -3.97 23.37
CA THR A 235 21.60 -5.15 24.14
C THR A 235 22.79 -5.81 24.85
N VAL A 236 23.92 -5.97 24.13
CA VAL A 236 25.16 -6.51 24.70
C VAL A 236 25.69 -5.61 25.82
N LYS A 237 25.76 -4.29 25.60
CA LYS A 237 26.17 -3.32 26.62
C LYS A 237 25.31 -3.38 27.88
N ASN A 238 23.99 -3.44 27.72
CA ASN A 238 23.07 -3.52 28.85
C ASN A 238 23.34 -4.77 29.70
N ALA A 239 23.61 -5.91 29.06
CA ALA A 239 23.93 -7.15 29.76
C ALA A 239 25.30 -7.12 30.45
N ILE A 240 26.31 -6.51 29.82
CA ILE A 240 27.63 -6.27 30.43
C ILE A 240 27.49 -5.37 31.68
N ASN A 241 26.80 -4.24 31.54
CA ASN A 241 26.58 -3.30 32.65
C ASN A 241 25.66 -3.87 33.75
N ALA A 242 24.81 -4.86 33.46
CA ALA A 242 24.03 -5.53 34.49
C ALA A 242 24.92 -6.40 35.40
N LYS A 243 25.98 -7.00 34.85
CA LYS A 243 26.93 -7.81 35.61
C LYS A 243 27.77 -6.97 36.56
N THR A 244 28.21 -5.78 36.15
CA THR A 244 29.00 -4.89 37.01
C THR A 244 28.26 -4.53 38.30
N ARG A 245 26.94 -4.31 38.21
CA ARG A 245 26.06 -4.07 39.38
C ARG A 245 25.99 -5.27 40.31
N THR A 246 25.90 -6.47 39.75
CA THR A 246 25.78 -7.70 40.54
C THR A 246 27.06 -7.98 41.33
N ASN A 247 28.22 -7.72 40.73
CA ASN A 247 29.51 -7.91 41.39
C ASN A 247 29.77 -6.84 42.47
N GLY A 248 29.32 -5.61 42.27
CA GLY A 248 29.43 -4.54 43.29
C GLY A 248 28.63 -4.85 44.57
N LEU A 249 27.51 -5.57 44.45
CA LEU A 249 26.70 -6.01 45.58
C LEU A 249 27.30 -7.20 46.35
N ALA A 250 28.15 -8.01 45.72
CA ALA A 250 28.75 -9.19 46.37
C ALA A 250 30.01 -8.85 47.19
N LEU A 251 30.52 -7.62 47.07
CA LEU A 251 31.72 -7.13 47.76
C LEU A 251 31.43 -6.03 48.80
N ALA A 252 30.15 -5.67 48.97
CA ALA A 252 29.67 -4.73 49.98
C ALA A 252 29.03 -5.48 51.16
#